data_AF-A0A7T0JJE4-F1
#
_entry.id   AF-A0A7T0JJE4-F1
#
_cell.length_a   1.000
_cell.length_b   1.000
_cell.length_c   1.000
_cell.angle_alpha   90.00
_cell.angle_beta   90.00
_cell.angle_gamma   90.00
#
_symmetry.space_group_name_H-M   'P 1'
#
loop_
_entity.id
_entity.type
_entity.pdbx_description
1 polymer ?
#
loop_
_entity_poly.entity_id
_entity_poly.type
_entity_poly.pdbx_seq_one_letter_code
_entity_poly.pdbx_strand_id
1 'polypeptide(L)'
;MHSIDVNVAGTHDMTQLHAATCQLMTRFINGHHCPKLAHVIVHQLQQLAAHPATQLSDSRDMYLQLLEHWQNVSNTLLEQKAARRQIHRFH
;
A
#
# COMPACT_ATOMS: atom_id res chain seq x y z
N MET A 1 17.98 -23.99 -25.14
CA MET A 1 16.70 -23.25 -25.11
C MET A 1 16.52 -22.73 -23.69
N HIS A 2 17.00 -21.50 -23.44
CA HIS A 2 16.94 -20.85 -22.13
C HIS A 2 15.87 -19.74 -22.17
N SER A 3 15.21 -19.52 -21.03
CA SER A 3 14.49 -18.30 -20.67
C SER A 3 12.99 -18.20 -20.98
N ILE A 4 12.17 -19.07 -20.36
CA ILE A 4 10.72 -18.79 -20.19
C ILE A 4 10.32 -18.76 -18.69
N ASP A 5 11.13 -19.31 -17.79
CA ASP A 5 10.75 -19.50 -16.38
C ASP A 5 10.76 -18.21 -15.53
N VAL A 6 11.50 -17.17 -15.95
CA VAL A 6 11.63 -15.92 -15.17
C VAL A 6 10.35 -15.07 -15.22
N ASN A 7 9.49 -15.25 -16.24
CA ASN A 7 8.30 -14.41 -16.43
C ASN A 7 7.07 -14.86 -15.62
N VAL A 8 6.99 -16.16 -15.28
CA VAL A 8 5.86 -16.69 -14.48
C VAL A 8 6.03 -16.37 -12.99
N ALA A 9 7.26 -16.40 -12.48
CA ALA A 9 7.54 -16.06 -11.08
C ALA A 9 7.23 -14.58 -10.78
N GLY A 10 7.64 -13.66 -11.67
CA GLY A 10 7.39 -12.22 -11.49
C GLY A 10 5.92 -11.80 -11.63
N THR A 11 5.12 -12.55 -12.40
CA THR A 11 3.67 -12.30 -12.53
C THR A 11 2.88 -12.90 -11.35
N HIS A 12 3.33 -14.04 -10.82
CA HIS A 12 2.76 -14.66 -9.64
C HIS A 12 3.02 -13.81 -8.38
N ASP A 13 4.22 -13.26 -8.24
CA ASP A 13 4.58 -12.33 -7.15
C ASP A 13 3.73 -11.06 -7.19
N MET A 14 3.57 -10.46 -8.37
CA MET A 14 2.71 -9.28 -8.56
C MET A 14 1.24 -9.55 -8.20
N THR A 15 0.70 -10.71 -8.60
CA THR A 15 -0.70 -11.08 -8.30
C THR A 15 -0.90 -11.27 -6.79
N GLN A 16 0.06 -11.88 -6.10
CA GLN A 16 0.01 -12.00 -4.64
C GLN A 16 0.11 -10.63 -3.96
N LEU A 17 0.98 -9.75 -4.45
CA LEU A 17 1.18 -8.41 -3.91
C LEU A 17 -0.08 -7.54 -4.09
N HIS A 18 -0.79 -7.71 -5.21
CA HIS A 18 -2.13 -7.18 -5.43
C HIS A 18 -3.16 -7.69 -4.44
N ALA A 19 -3.28 -9.01 -4.32
CA ALA A 19 -4.26 -9.63 -3.43
C ALA A 19 -4.03 -9.20 -1.97
N ALA A 20 -2.76 -9.15 -1.54
CA ALA A 20 -2.38 -8.65 -0.23
C ALA A 20 -2.78 -7.18 -0.06
N THR A 21 -2.48 -6.32 -1.04
CA THR A 21 -2.82 -4.89 -1.00
C THR A 21 -4.33 -4.70 -0.87
N CYS A 22 -5.11 -5.39 -1.72
CA CYS A 22 -6.58 -5.37 -1.66
C CYS A 22 -7.10 -5.82 -0.30
N GLN A 23 -6.59 -6.93 0.24
CA GLN A 23 -6.99 -7.41 1.57
C GLN A 23 -6.69 -6.40 2.69
N LEU A 24 -5.54 -5.73 2.64
CA LEU A 24 -5.20 -4.70 3.63
C LEU A 24 -6.10 -3.47 3.50
N MET A 25 -6.38 -3.01 2.28
CA MET A 25 -7.32 -1.92 2.02
C MET A 25 -8.72 -2.28 2.53
N THR A 26 -9.21 -3.49 2.23
CA THR A 26 -10.51 -3.98 2.73
C THR A 26 -10.52 -4.03 4.26
N ARG A 27 -9.46 -4.53 4.90
CA ARG A 27 -9.37 -4.53 6.37
C ARG A 27 -9.42 -3.12 6.95
N PHE A 28 -8.74 -2.18 6.31
CA PHE A 28 -8.77 -0.78 6.71
C PHE A 28 -10.20 -0.23 6.60
N ILE A 29 -10.85 -0.40 5.45
CA ILE A 29 -12.23 0.08 5.19
C ILE A 29 -13.26 -0.56 6.14
N ASN A 30 -13.05 -1.81 6.55
CA ASN A 30 -13.90 -2.49 7.53
C ASN A 30 -13.73 -1.99 8.98
N GLY A 31 -13.02 -0.88 9.21
CA GLY A 31 -12.96 -0.20 10.50
C GLY A 31 -11.65 -0.41 11.26
N HIS A 32 -10.69 -1.17 10.73
CA HIS A 32 -9.36 -1.28 11.33
C HIS A 32 -8.46 -0.09 10.90
N HIS A 33 -8.88 1.14 11.21
CA HIS A 33 -8.18 2.39 10.88
C HIS A 33 -6.94 2.62 11.74
N CYS A 34 -5.98 1.69 11.67
CA CYS A 34 -4.73 1.77 12.40
C CYS A 34 -3.63 2.42 11.53
N PRO A 35 -2.83 3.36 12.05
CA PRO A 35 -1.76 4.00 11.29
C PRO A 35 -0.70 3.00 10.82
N LYS A 36 -0.48 1.91 11.58
CA LYS A 36 0.40 0.82 11.17
C LYS A 36 -0.12 0.11 9.91
N LEU A 37 -1.44 -0.08 9.79
CA LEU A 37 -2.05 -0.73 8.63
C LEU A 37 -1.95 0.16 7.40
N ALA A 38 -2.26 1.45 7.54
CA ALA A 38 -2.07 2.44 6.47
C ALA A 38 -0.63 2.49 5.96
N HIS A 39 0.36 2.45 6.86
CA HIS A 39 1.77 2.44 6.49
C HIS A 39 2.17 1.18 5.71
N VAL A 40 1.64 0.01 6.08
CA VAL A 40 1.88 -1.24 5.34
C VAL A 40 1.26 -1.19 3.94
N ILE A 41 0.06 -0.60 3.78
CA ILE A 41 -0.57 -0.42 2.48
C ILE A 41 0.29 0.47 1.57
N VAL A 42 0.80 1.60 2.09
CA VAL A 42 1.73 2.48 1.38
C VAL A 42 2.97 1.72 0.91
N HIS A 43 3.58 0.93 1.80
CA HIS A 43 4.77 0.16 1.47
C HIS A 43 4.51 -0.89 0.37
N GLN A 44 3.34 -1.56 0.38
CA GLN A 44 2.98 -2.50 -0.68
C GLN A 44 2.71 -1.79 -2.01
N LEU A 45 2.05 -0.63 -2.00
CA LEU A 45 1.83 0.17 -3.20
C LEU A 45 3.13 0.71 -3.80
N GLN A 46 4.11 1.08 -2.97
CA GLN A 46 5.46 1.46 -3.44
C GLN A 46 6.15 0.29 -4.15
N GLN A 47 6.04 -0.92 -3.63
CA GLN A 47 6.58 -2.11 -4.29
C GLN A 47 5.86 -2.41 -5.62
N LEU A 48 4.54 -2.29 -5.68
CA LEU A 48 3.79 -2.41 -6.94
C LEU A 48 4.23 -1.36 -7.97
N ALA A 49 4.36 -0.11 -7.55
CA ALA A 49 4.75 0.99 -8.43
C ALA A 49 6.21 0.91 -8.91
N ALA A 50 7.09 0.29 -8.11
CA ALA A 50 8.49 0.05 -8.46
C ALA A 50 8.72 -1.26 -9.24
N HIS A 51 7.70 -2.12 -9.36
CA HIS A 51 7.84 -3.43 -10.01
C HIS A 51 8.05 -3.25 -11.53
N PRO A 52 9.04 -3.94 -12.15
CA PRO A 52 9.34 -3.77 -13.58
C PRO A 52 8.15 -4.13 -14.50
N ALA A 53 7.27 -5.04 -14.06
CA ALA A 53 6.05 -5.38 -14.80
C ALA A 53 5.03 -4.23 -14.87
N THR A 54 5.03 -3.32 -13.90
CA THR A 54 4.10 -2.17 -13.91
C THR A 54 4.65 -0.98 -14.70
N GLN A 55 5.96 -0.92 -14.96
CA GLN A 55 6.56 0.14 -15.79
C GLN A 55 6.08 0.13 -17.24
N LEU A 56 5.64 -1.02 -17.76
CA LEU A 56 5.19 -1.21 -19.13
C LEU A 56 3.66 -1.09 -19.28
N SER A 57 2.94 -0.83 -18.19
CA SER A 57 1.49 -0.90 -18.12
C SER A 57 0.89 0.41 -17.64
N ASP A 58 -0.25 0.78 -18.23
CA ASP A 58 -1.06 1.96 -17.87
C ASP A 58 -1.47 1.96 -16.38
N SER A 59 -1.48 0.77 -15.76
CA SER A 59 -1.71 0.57 -14.33
C SER A 59 -0.73 1.31 -13.41
N ARG A 60 0.43 1.76 -13.91
CA ARG A 60 1.40 2.53 -13.11
C ARG A 60 0.79 3.81 -12.54
N ASP A 61 0.06 4.56 -13.35
CA ASP A 61 -0.55 5.81 -12.92
C ASP A 61 -1.56 5.57 -11.80
N MET A 62 -2.39 4.54 -11.97
CA MET A 62 -3.33 4.08 -10.93
C MET A 62 -2.63 3.74 -9.60
N TYR A 63 -1.50 3.01 -9.61
CA TYR A 63 -0.77 2.74 -8.36
C TYR A 63 -0.18 4.00 -7.73
N LEU A 64 0.28 4.97 -8.54
CA LEU A 64 0.79 6.24 -8.03
C LEU A 64 -0.33 7.07 -7.39
N GLN A 65 -1.51 7.14 -8.01
CA GLN A 65 -2.68 7.80 -7.43
C GLN A 65 -3.12 7.14 -6.13
N LEU A 66 -3.19 5.80 -6.10
CA LEU A 66 -3.46 5.04 -4.88
C LEU A 66 -2.40 5.32 -3.80
N LEU A 67 -1.13 5.33 -4.18
CA LEU A 67 -0.03 5.58 -3.26
C LEU A 67 -0.14 6.97 -2.61
N GLU A 68 -0.38 8.01 -3.40
CA GLU A 68 -0.57 9.38 -2.90
C GLU A 68 -1.74 9.45 -1.92
N HIS A 69 -2.88 8.84 -2.29
CA HIS A 69 -4.05 8.78 -1.42
C HIS A 69 -3.73 8.13 -0.07
N TRP A 70 -3.08 6.95 -0.08
CA TRP A 70 -2.77 6.21 1.14
C TRP A 70 -1.67 6.88 1.98
N GLN A 71 -0.74 7.60 1.37
CA GLN A 71 0.23 8.43 2.08
C GLN A 71 -0.48 9.54 2.86
N ASN A 72 -1.45 10.23 2.24
CA ASN A 72 -2.24 11.26 2.91
C ASN A 72 -3.08 10.68 4.06
N VAL A 73 -3.75 9.56 3.84
CA VAL A 73 -4.51 8.85 4.90
C VAL A 73 -3.58 8.44 6.06
N SER A 74 -2.40 7.91 5.77
CA SER A 74 -1.41 7.55 6.79
C SER A 74 -0.96 8.76 7.60
N ASN A 75 -0.65 9.88 6.95
CA ASN A 75 -0.25 11.13 7.61
C ASN A 75 -1.37 11.65 8.51
N THR A 76 -2.59 11.72 7.98
CA THR A 76 -3.78 12.17 8.73
C THR A 76 -4.02 11.31 9.99
N LEU A 77 -3.82 10.00 9.90
CA LEU A 77 -3.94 9.10 11.06
C LEU A 77 -2.81 9.29 12.09
N LEU A 78 -1.59 9.58 11.63
CA LEU A 78 -0.46 9.89 12.51
C LEU A 78 -0.69 11.21 13.25
N GLU A 79 -1.18 12.24 12.56
CA GLU A 79 -1.55 13.53 13.15
C GLU A 79 -2.66 13.37 14.19
N GLN A 80 -3.72 12.63 13.87
CA GLN A 80 -4.79 12.31 14.83
C GLN A 80 -4.26 11.57 16.07
N LYS A 81 -3.33 10.62 15.89
CA LYS A 81 -2.70 9.91 17.01
C LYS A 81 -1.82 10.83 17.86
N ALA A 82 -1.13 11.80 17.26
CA ALA A 82 -0.35 12.80 17.97
C ALA A 82 -1.25 13.75 18.78
N ALA A 83 -2.33 14.25 18.16
CA ALA A 83 -3.32 15.12 18.81
C ALA A 83 -4.00 14.44 20.00
N ARG A 84 -4.44 13.17 19.86
CA ARG A 84 -5.03 12.40 20.97
C ARG A 84 -4.06 12.22 22.15
N ARG A 85 -2.76 12.02 21.87
CA ARG A 85 -1.73 11.90 22.91
C ARG A 85 -1.46 13.22 23.61
N GLN A 86 -1.59 14.36 22.92
CA GLN A 86 -1.48 15.66 23.55
C GLN A 86 -2.65 15.91 24.52
N ILE A 87 -3.89 15.65 24.11
CA ILE A 87 -5.07 15.84 24.98
C ILE A 87 -4.98 15.03 26.27
N HIS A 88 -4.53 13.77 26.21
CA HIS A 88 -4.35 12.92 27.39
C HIS A 88 -3.22 13.34 28.33
N ARG A 89 -2.34 14.26 27.92
CA ARG A 89 -1.18 14.69 28.73
C ARG A 89 -1.48 15.94 29.58
N PHE A 90 -2.63 16.58 29.35
CA PHE A 90 -3.06 17.80 30.04
C PHE A 90 -4.26 17.58 30.99
N HIS A 91 -4.62 16.33 31.28
CA HIS A 91 -5.65 15.95 32.24
C HIS A 91 -5.02 15.09 33.33
#